data_AF-F5RJF6-F1
#
_entry.id   AF-F5RJF6-F1
#
_cell.length_a   1.000
_cell.length_b   1.000
_cell.length_c   1.000
_cell.angle_alpha   90.00
_cell.angle_beta   90.00
_cell.angle_gamma   90.00
#
_symmetry.space_group_name_H-M   'P 1'
#
loop_
_entity.id
_entity.type
_entity.pdbx_description
1 polymer ?
#
loop_
_entity_poly.entity_id
_entity_poly.type
_entity_poly.pdbx_seq_one_letter_code
_entity_poly.pdbx_strand_id
1 'polypeptide(L)'
;MRERNEEMLPRPARWEHAPLTKAEEDAVIARAVRGEAGAMAEMHARYRGLIVNESRASYLRNAALAADAESIALLAFIEALHDYDPKHGAPFAGFVKGRVHHALYTEFRRERRLWERTCHPEQDADARDAWERCGGADDAAERADLRLLVRGLLRSAMHRLTEREKEILSLHYFRDLTLRHIAALLGTSASAVSKSKANLLRKLREGAGMEGLAPA
;
A
#
# COMPACT_ATOMS: atom_id res chain seq x y z
N MET A 1 55.48 13.35 13.73
CA MET A 1 54.19 14.08 13.56
C MET A 1 53.23 13.15 12.83
N ARG A 2 52.41 12.43 13.61
CA ARG A 2 50.94 12.47 13.58
C ARG A 2 50.31 12.02 12.27
N GLU A 3 50.24 10.70 12.19
CA GLU A 3 49.16 9.91 11.61
C GLU A 3 47.80 10.62 11.73
N ARG A 4 47.08 10.72 10.62
CA ARG A 4 45.63 10.88 10.62
C ARG A 4 45.06 9.84 9.67
N ASN A 5 45.07 8.62 10.18
CA ASN A 5 44.23 7.54 9.70
C ASN A 5 42.80 7.98 10.04
N GLU A 6 42.10 8.58 9.07
CA GLU A 6 40.68 8.92 9.23
C GLU A 6 39.92 7.60 9.32
N GLU A 7 39.58 7.25 10.56
CA GLU A 7 38.66 6.18 10.92
C GLU A 7 37.36 6.35 10.13
N MET A 8 37.30 5.66 9.00
CA MET A 8 36.08 5.40 8.28
C MET A 8 35.23 4.50 9.18
N LEU A 9 34.44 5.14 10.06
CA LEU A 9 33.44 4.47 10.89
C LEU A 9 32.64 3.52 9.98
N PRO A 10 32.54 2.23 10.35
CA PRO A 10 31.83 1.27 9.52
C PRO A 10 30.39 1.75 9.33
N ARG A 11 29.97 1.94 8.07
CA ARG A 11 28.56 2.19 7.76
C ARG A 11 27.73 1.12 8.47
N PRO A 12 26.72 1.48 9.28
CA PRO A 12 25.94 0.51 10.00
C PRO A 12 25.39 -0.50 8.99
N ALA A 13 25.59 -1.79 9.27
CA ALA A 13 25.15 -2.87 8.42
C ALA A 13 23.68 -2.63 8.05
N ARG A 14 23.36 -2.59 6.74
CA ARG A 14 22.02 -2.26 6.22
C ARG A 14 20.91 -3.23 6.68
N TRP A 15 21.26 -4.25 7.45
CA TRP A 15 20.38 -5.29 7.95
C TRP A 15 20.76 -5.60 9.41
N GLU A 16 20.05 -5.01 10.37
CA GLU A 16 20.22 -5.30 11.81
C GLU A 16 19.86 -6.76 12.15
N HIS A 17 19.20 -7.47 11.22
CA HIS A 17 18.80 -8.87 11.37
C HIS A 17 19.22 -9.71 10.16
N ALA A 18 19.76 -10.91 10.42
CA ALA A 18 20.07 -11.88 9.38
C ALA A 18 18.79 -12.31 8.64
N PRO A 19 18.87 -12.54 7.30
CA PRO A 19 17.73 -12.99 6.52
C PRO A 19 17.28 -14.37 7.03
N LEU A 20 15.99 -14.48 7.38
CA LEU A 20 15.39 -15.75 7.76
C LEU A 20 15.05 -16.55 6.50
N THR A 21 15.15 -17.88 6.60
CA THR A 21 14.47 -18.75 5.65
C THR A 21 12.95 -18.61 5.85
N LYS A 22 12.18 -18.95 4.80
CA LYS A 22 10.72 -18.89 4.87
C LYS A 22 10.16 -19.69 6.06
N ALA A 23 10.68 -20.89 6.31
CA ALA A 23 10.22 -21.74 7.40
C ALA A 23 10.49 -21.13 8.79
N GLU A 24 11.62 -20.43 8.95
CA GLU A 24 11.92 -19.73 10.19
C GLU A 24 11.05 -18.47 10.36
N GLU A 25 10.80 -17.74 9.26
CA GLU A 25 9.87 -16.60 9.25
C GLU A 25 8.45 -17.03 9.64
N ASP A 26 7.95 -18.11 9.04
CA ASP A 26 6.64 -18.69 9.36
C ASP A 26 6.55 -19.11 10.85
N ALA A 27 7.63 -19.66 11.41
CA ALA A 27 7.70 -20.06 12.81
C ALA A 27 7.65 -18.86 13.77
N VAL A 28 8.36 -17.77 13.45
CA VAL A 28 8.34 -16.53 14.24
C VAL A 28 6.96 -15.85 14.14
N ILE A 29 6.35 -15.82 12.96
CA ILE A 29 4.98 -15.30 12.76
C ILE A 29 3.98 -16.09 13.62
N ALA A 30 4.03 -17.42 13.59
CA ALA A 30 3.13 -18.26 14.38
C ALA A 30 3.27 -18.00 15.90
N ARG A 31 4.49 -17.71 16.37
CA ARG A 31 4.75 -17.32 17.78
C ARG A 31 4.20 -15.92 18.09
N ALA A 32 4.42 -14.96 17.19
CA ALA A 32 3.92 -13.59 17.34
C ALA A 32 2.39 -13.55 17.40
N VAL A 33 1.70 -14.30 16.54
CA VAL A 33 0.22 -14.41 16.50
C VAL A 33 -0.35 -15.02 17.79
N ARG A 34 0.40 -15.88 18.49
CA ARG A 34 0.01 -16.43 19.79
C ARG A 34 0.19 -15.44 20.96
N GLY A 35 0.66 -14.22 20.70
CA GLY A 35 0.87 -13.19 21.71
C GLY A 35 2.21 -13.27 22.42
N GLU A 36 3.19 -14.03 21.90
CA GLU A 36 4.54 -14.01 22.43
C GLU A 36 5.19 -12.64 22.17
N ALA A 37 5.29 -11.79 23.20
CA ALA A 37 5.79 -10.42 23.09
C ALA A 37 7.20 -10.34 22.46
N GLY A 38 8.08 -11.31 22.75
CA GLY A 38 9.41 -11.39 22.15
C GLY A 38 9.37 -11.63 20.64
N ALA A 39 8.48 -12.50 20.16
CA ALA A 39 8.33 -12.78 18.74
C ALA A 39 7.68 -11.59 17.99
N MET A 40 6.72 -10.91 18.62
CA MET A 40 6.12 -9.69 18.06
C MET A 40 7.15 -8.57 17.93
N ALA A 41 7.96 -8.35 18.97
CA ALA A 41 9.04 -7.35 18.95
C ALA A 41 10.10 -7.68 17.90
N GLU A 42 10.46 -8.96 17.75
CA GLU A 42 11.38 -9.43 16.71
C GLU A 42 10.84 -9.16 15.30
N MET A 43 9.58 -9.51 15.02
CA MET A 43 8.96 -9.26 13.72
C MET A 43 8.87 -7.76 13.41
N HIS A 44 8.48 -6.95 14.39
CA HIS A 44 8.45 -5.50 14.24
C HIS A 44 9.84 -4.94 13.93
N ALA A 45 10.88 -5.34 14.67
CA ALA A 45 12.25 -4.86 14.43
C ALA A 45 12.76 -5.22 13.03
N ARG A 46 12.53 -6.47 12.59
CA ARG A 46 12.87 -6.94 11.24
C ARG A 46 12.19 -6.16 10.12
N TYR A 47 10.91 -5.82 10.30
CA TYR A 47 10.09 -5.15 9.28
C TYR A 47 9.99 -3.64 9.44
N ARG A 48 10.60 -3.05 10.48
CA ARG A 48 10.59 -1.61 10.75
C ARG A 48 11.04 -0.79 9.54
N GLY A 49 12.09 -1.22 8.85
CA GLY A 49 12.57 -0.54 7.66
C GLY A 49 11.52 -0.46 6.54
N LEU A 50 10.74 -1.52 6.35
CA LEU A 50 9.64 -1.56 5.38
C LEU A 50 8.50 -0.65 5.81
N ILE A 51 8.09 -0.72 7.08
CA ILE A 51 7.00 0.10 7.66
C ILE A 51 7.33 1.59 7.51
N VAL A 52 8.53 2.00 7.92
CA VAL A 52 9.00 3.40 7.84
C VAL A 52 9.17 3.86 6.39
N ASN A 53 9.61 2.98 5.49
CA ASN A 53 9.74 3.33 4.08
C ASN A 53 8.37 3.55 3.42
N GLU A 54 7.39 2.68 3.70
CA GLU A 54 6.03 2.83 3.17
C GLU A 54 5.30 4.04 3.78
N SER A 55 5.49 4.34 5.08
CA SER A 55 4.89 5.52 5.71
C SER A 55 5.42 6.85 5.18
N ARG A 56 6.61 6.84 4.53
CA ARG A 56 7.22 8.00 3.86
C ARG A 56 6.90 8.08 2.37
N ALA A 57 5.90 7.31 1.89
CA ALA A 57 5.49 7.36 0.51
C ALA A 57 5.16 8.80 0.05
N SER A 58 5.51 9.14 -1.19
CA SER A 58 5.44 10.51 -1.70
C SER A 58 4.03 11.13 -1.67
N TYR A 59 2.97 10.32 -1.72
CA TYR A 59 1.59 10.78 -1.62
C TYR A 59 1.17 11.21 -0.20
N LEU A 60 1.95 10.85 0.82
CA LEU A 60 1.71 11.23 2.22
C LEU A 60 2.49 12.48 2.63
N ARG A 61 3.48 12.92 1.84
CA ARG A 61 4.46 13.95 2.22
C ARG A 61 3.83 15.30 2.65
N ASN A 62 2.63 15.59 2.13
CA ASN A 62 1.90 16.84 2.37
C ASN A 62 0.47 16.57 2.90
N ALA A 63 0.18 15.35 3.36
CA ALA A 63 -1.12 15.02 3.96
C ALA A 63 -1.08 15.32 5.46
N ALA A 64 -2.21 15.72 6.06
CA ALA A 64 -2.30 15.78 7.52
C ALA A 64 -2.10 14.37 8.13
N LEU A 65 -2.38 13.32 7.34
CA LEU A 65 -2.08 11.92 7.64
C LEU A 65 -0.60 11.62 7.93
N ALA A 66 0.35 12.48 7.54
CA ALA A 66 1.78 12.18 7.67
C ALA A 66 2.18 11.84 9.11
N ALA A 67 1.55 12.47 10.11
CA ALA A 67 1.80 12.21 11.52
C ALA A 67 1.31 10.82 11.97
N ASP A 68 0.22 10.32 11.37
CA ASP A 68 -0.41 9.05 11.74
C ASP A 68 0.02 7.89 10.84
N ALA A 69 0.75 8.15 9.76
CA ALA A 69 1.14 7.16 8.76
C ALA A 69 1.91 5.98 9.37
N GLU A 70 2.85 6.23 10.29
CA GLU A 70 3.60 5.15 10.93
C GLU A 70 2.69 4.27 11.81
N SER A 71 1.78 4.88 12.56
CA SER A 71 0.81 4.17 13.40
C SER A 71 -0.17 3.33 12.57
N ILE A 72 -0.66 3.87 11.45
CA ILE A 72 -1.54 3.16 10.51
C ILE A 72 -0.79 1.98 9.88
N ALA A 73 0.45 2.20 9.45
CA ALA A 73 1.28 1.15 8.87
C ALA A 73 1.58 0.03 9.88
N LEU A 74 1.85 0.38 11.14
CA LEU A 74 2.08 -0.59 12.21
C LEU A 74 0.83 -1.41 12.53
N LEU A 75 -0.34 -0.77 12.61
CA LEU A 75 -1.60 -1.49 12.80
C LEU A 75 -1.85 -2.48 11.66
N ALA A 76 -1.69 -2.04 10.41
CA ALA A 76 -1.85 -2.89 9.23
C ALA A 76 -0.84 -4.04 9.19
N PHE A 77 0.37 -3.82 9.71
CA PHE A 77 1.39 -4.87 9.88
C PHE A 77 0.95 -5.93 10.91
N ILE A 78 0.42 -5.51 12.05
CA ILE A 78 -0.07 -6.43 13.08
C ILE A 78 -1.28 -7.22 12.56
N GLU A 79 -2.22 -6.58 11.88
CA GLU A 79 -3.33 -7.26 11.21
C GLU A 79 -2.81 -8.27 10.17
N ALA A 80 -1.79 -7.91 9.39
CA ALA A 80 -1.18 -8.80 8.41
C ALA A 80 -0.55 -10.04 9.06
N LEU A 81 0.06 -9.92 10.25
CA LEU A 81 0.58 -11.09 10.97
C LEU A 81 -0.54 -12.09 11.29
N HIS A 82 -1.72 -11.61 11.68
CA HIS A 82 -2.88 -12.45 11.97
C HIS A 82 -3.55 -13.03 10.72
N ASP A 83 -3.58 -12.28 9.62
CA ASP A 83 -4.23 -12.68 8.37
C ASP A 83 -3.35 -13.58 7.47
N TYR A 84 -2.04 -13.68 7.74
CA TYR A 84 -1.11 -14.41 6.90
C TYR A 84 -1.30 -15.93 7.00
N ASP A 85 -1.43 -16.59 5.84
CA ASP A 85 -1.47 -18.04 5.73
C ASP A 85 -0.22 -18.58 5.02
N PRO A 86 0.69 -19.27 5.75
CA PRO A 86 1.91 -19.86 5.18
C PRO A 86 1.67 -20.84 4.02
N LYS A 87 0.49 -21.48 3.98
CA LYS A 87 0.12 -22.48 2.96
C LYS A 87 -0.08 -21.87 1.58
N HIS A 88 -0.35 -20.56 1.49
CA HIS A 88 -0.52 -19.85 0.22
C HIS A 88 0.81 -19.62 -0.54
N GLY A 89 1.94 -20.02 0.04
CA GLY A 89 3.22 -20.06 -0.69
C GLY A 89 3.96 -18.72 -0.79
N ALA A 90 3.24 -17.59 -0.79
CA ALA A 90 3.81 -16.25 -0.91
C ALA A 90 4.72 -15.88 0.29
N PRO A 91 5.88 -15.24 0.07
CA PRO A 91 6.71 -14.70 1.16
C PRO A 91 5.96 -13.62 1.94
N PHE A 92 6.11 -13.59 3.27
CA PHE A 92 5.41 -12.64 4.13
C PHE A 92 5.73 -11.18 3.78
N ALA A 93 6.99 -10.89 3.39
CA ALA A 93 7.42 -9.55 3.00
C ALA A 93 6.60 -8.95 1.83
N GLY A 94 6.24 -9.76 0.83
CA GLY A 94 5.42 -9.30 -0.29
C GLY A 94 3.98 -9.04 0.13
N PHE A 95 3.42 -9.93 0.96
CA PHE A 95 2.07 -9.83 1.49
C PHE A 95 1.91 -8.57 2.36
N VAL A 96 2.82 -8.37 3.32
CA VAL A 96 2.73 -7.27 4.28
C VAL A 96 2.98 -5.91 3.63
N LYS A 97 3.88 -5.83 2.64
CA LYS A 97 4.06 -4.62 1.83
C LYS A 97 2.75 -4.17 1.18
N GLY A 98 2.04 -5.11 0.55
CA GLY A 98 0.74 -4.84 -0.06
C GLY A 98 -0.29 -4.37 0.97
N ARG A 99 -0.36 -5.03 2.12
CA ARG A 99 -1.34 -4.72 3.18
C ARG A 99 -1.11 -3.33 3.79
N VAL A 100 0.13 -3.00 4.13
CA VAL A 100 0.53 -1.69 4.67
C VAL A 100 0.24 -0.59 3.66
N HIS A 101 0.65 -0.77 2.41
CA HIS A 101 0.39 0.21 1.35
C HIS A 101 -1.11 0.49 1.16
N HIS A 102 -1.95 -0.56 1.14
CA HIS A 102 -3.40 -0.38 0.98
C HIS A 102 -4.04 0.31 2.18
N ALA A 103 -3.58 0.05 3.40
CA ALA A 103 -4.07 0.73 4.60
C ALA A 103 -3.77 2.23 4.53
N LEU A 104 -2.52 2.60 4.26
CA LEU A 104 -2.09 3.98 4.08
C LEU A 104 -2.85 4.69 2.96
N TYR A 105 -3.01 4.03 1.81
CA TYR A 105 -3.74 4.59 0.67
C TYR A 105 -5.23 4.76 0.96
N THR A 106 -5.83 3.83 1.70
CA THR A 106 -7.25 3.91 2.07
C THR A 106 -7.50 5.09 3.00
N GLU A 107 -6.65 5.27 4.01
CA GLU A 107 -6.75 6.41 4.92
C GLU A 107 -6.45 7.73 4.23
N PHE A 108 -5.43 7.80 3.38
CA PHE A 108 -5.15 8.98 2.55
C PHE A 108 -6.37 9.37 1.71
N ARG A 109 -7.05 8.39 1.10
CA ARG A 109 -8.26 8.66 0.31
C ARG A 109 -9.44 9.10 1.19
N ARG A 110 -9.56 8.60 2.42
CA ARG A 110 -10.59 9.04 3.38
C ARG A 110 -10.38 10.48 3.78
N GLU A 111 -9.16 10.84 4.15
CA GLU A 111 -8.80 12.21 4.52
C GLU A 111 -9.05 13.19 3.36
N ARG A 112 -8.64 12.83 2.14
CA ARG A 112 -8.94 13.63 0.95
C ARG A 112 -10.43 13.89 0.74
N ARG A 113 -11.29 12.89 0.96
CA ARG A 113 -12.75 13.08 0.85
C ARG A 113 -13.32 13.94 1.96
N LEU A 114 -12.76 13.86 3.17
CA LEU A 114 -13.15 14.74 4.26
C LEU A 114 -12.80 16.17 3.90
N TRP A 115 -11.56 16.42 3.46
CA TRP A 115 -11.11 17.73 3.01
C TRP A 115 -11.98 18.30 1.87
N GLU A 116 -12.27 17.51 0.84
CA GLU A 116 -13.18 17.88 -0.26
C GLU A 116 -14.61 18.21 0.21
N ARG A 117 -15.04 17.74 1.38
CA ARG A 117 -16.37 18.00 1.95
C ARG A 117 -16.39 19.11 3.00
N THR A 118 -15.26 19.37 3.65
CA THR A 118 -15.17 20.30 4.79
C THR A 118 -14.52 21.64 4.44
N CYS A 119 -13.86 21.76 3.28
CA CYS A 119 -13.26 23.02 2.86
C CYS A 119 -14.27 23.95 2.18
N HIS A 120 -14.53 25.10 2.81
CA HIS A 120 -15.12 26.26 2.16
C HIS A 120 -14.07 26.95 1.27
N PRO A 121 -14.45 27.47 0.10
CA PRO A 121 -13.52 28.02 -0.91
C PRO A 121 -12.74 29.27 -0.47
N GLU A 122 -12.98 29.81 0.73
CA GLU A 122 -12.39 31.06 1.20
C GLU A 122 -11.26 30.86 2.23
N GLN A 123 -11.00 29.62 2.66
CA GLN A 123 -9.88 29.31 3.55
C GLN A 123 -8.68 28.79 2.77
N ASP A 124 -8.13 29.68 1.95
CA ASP A 124 -6.76 29.54 1.45
C ASP A 124 -5.80 29.65 2.64
N ALA A 125 -5.44 28.50 3.17
CA ALA A 125 -4.30 28.33 4.06
C ALA A 125 -3.45 27.18 3.54
N ASP A 126 -2.93 27.31 2.31
CA ASP A 126 -1.55 26.97 2.01
C ASP A 126 -1.18 27.38 0.58
N ALA A 127 -0.95 28.68 0.40
CA ALA A 127 -0.08 29.17 -0.67
C ALA A 127 1.33 28.52 -0.63
N ARG A 128 1.69 27.81 0.46
CA ARG A 128 2.90 26.99 0.59
C ARG A 128 2.87 25.69 -0.23
N ASP A 129 1.69 25.10 -0.41
CA ASP A 129 1.53 23.83 -1.13
C ASP A 129 1.62 24.01 -2.67
N ALA A 130 1.47 25.25 -3.16
CA ALA A 130 1.66 25.58 -4.57
C ALA A 130 3.15 25.65 -4.97
N TRP A 131 4.02 26.20 -4.13
CA TRP A 131 5.45 26.35 -4.43
C TRP A 131 6.24 25.05 -4.28
N GLU A 132 5.80 24.14 -3.41
CA GLU A 132 6.38 22.79 -3.27
C GLU A 132 6.12 21.86 -4.47
N ARG A 133 5.10 22.17 -5.30
CA ARG A 133 4.83 21.44 -6.56
C ARG A 133 5.85 21.71 -7.66
N CYS A 134 6.60 22.81 -7.56
CA CYS A 134 7.51 23.27 -8.61
C CYS A 134 8.97 22.75 -8.47
N GLY A 135 9.27 21.99 -7.41
CA GLY A 135 10.60 21.40 -7.20
C GLY A 135 10.85 20.13 -8.02
N GLY A 136 11.01 20.27 -9.34
CA GLY A 136 11.46 19.17 -10.22
C GLY A 136 11.00 19.31 -11.67
N ALA A 137 11.48 20.34 -12.39
CA ALA A 137 11.05 20.62 -13.76
C ALA A 137 11.43 19.52 -14.78
N ASP A 138 12.55 18.82 -14.58
CA ASP A 138 12.98 17.72 -15.47
C ASP A 138 12.13 16.45 -15.27
N ASP A 139 11.59 16.29 -14.07
CA ASP A 139 10.82 15.13 -13.63
C ASP A 139 9.31 15.30 -13.95
N ALA A 140 8.84 16.54 -14.12
CA ALA A 140 7.43 16.84 -14.36
C ALA A 140 6.96 16.39 -15.76
N ALA A 141 7.79 16.52 -16.79
CA ALA A 141 7.49 16.11 -18.15
C ALA A 141 7.48 14.57 -18.27
N GLU A 142 8.52 13.91 -17.77
CA GLU A 142 8.61 12.44 -17.76
C GLU A 142 7.48 11.81 -16.93
N ARG A 143 7.11 12.42 -15.80
CA ARG A 143 5.92 12.02 -15.03
C ARG A 143 4.61 12.30 -15.76
N ALA A 144 4.51 13.34 -16.59
CA ALA A 144 3.31 13.65 -17.38
C ALA A 144 3.12 12.62 -18.50
N ASP A 145 4.20 12.25 -19.19
CA ASP A 145 4.19 11.24 -20.24
C ASP A 145 3.87 9.85 -19.68
N LEU A 146 4.49 9.48 -18.55
CA LEU A 146 4.16 8.24 -17.85
C LEU A 146 2.70 8.22 -17.39
N ARG A 147 2.17 9.35 -16.86
CA ARG A 147 0.76 9.47 -16.48
C ARG A 147 -0.18 9.30 -17.68
N LEU A 148 0.17 9.84 -18.84
CA LEU A 148 -0.63 9.72 -20.06
C LEU A 148 -0.65 8.27 -20.55
N LEU A 149 0.49 7.60 -20.57
CA LEU A 149 0.62 6.18 -20.92
C LEU A 149 -0.20 5.30 -19.96
N VAL A 150 -0.03 5.48 -18.65
CA VAL A 150 -0.79 4.74 -17.62
C VAL A 150 -2.29 4.99 -17.78
N ARG A 151 -2.71 6.23 -18.06
CA ARG A 151 -4.13 6.55 -18.34
C ARG A 151 -4.65 5.86 -19.59
N GLY A 152 -3.84 5.77 -20.64
CA GLY A 152 -4.18 5.05 -21.88
C GLY A 152 -4.39 3.55 -21.63
N LEU A 153 -3.45 2.91 -20.94
CA LEU A 153 -3.53 1.50 -20.56
C LEU A 153 -4.74 1.22 -19.66
N LEU A 154 -4.93 2.05 -18.63
CA LEU A 154 -6.07 1.92 -17.73
C LEU A 154 -7.39 2.10 -18.46
N ARG A 155 -7.49 3.06 -19.39
CA ARG A 155 -8.69 3.25 -20.21
C ARG A 155 -9.01 2.02 -21.05
N SER A 156 -8.00 1.44 -21.72
CA SER A 156 -8.16 0.20 -22.49
C SER A 156 -8.64 -0.96 -21.60
N ALA A 157 -8.02 -1.13 -20.44
CA ALA A 157 -8.41 -2.16 -19.48
C ALA A 157 -9.84 -1.95 -18.93
N MET A 158 -10.23 -0.69 -18.67
CA MET A 158 -11.58 -0.33 -18.22
C MET A 158 -12.66 -0.61 -19.27
N HIS A 159 -12.34 -0.55 -20.57
CA HIS A 159 -13.28 -0.92 -21.63
C HIS A 159 -13.58 -2.42 -21.70
N ARG A 160 -12.70 -3.28 -21.17
CA ARG A 160 -12.90 -4.74 -21.10
C ARG A 160 -13.79 -5.17 -19.93
N LEU A 161 -14.03 -4.27 -18.98
CA LEU A 161 -14.91 -4.52 -17.84
C LEU A 161 -16.37 -4.38 -18.25
N THR A 162 -17.19 -5.31 -17.78
CA THR A 162 -18.66 -5.22 -17.83
C THR A 162 -19.16 -4.12 -16.91
N GLU A 163 -20.38 -3.62 -17.14
CA GLU A 163 -21.00 -2.61 -16.27
C GLU A 163 -21.09 -3.06 -14.82
N ARG A 164 -21.38 -4.36 -14.59
CA ARG A 164 -21.41 -4.94 -13.25
C ARG A 164 -20.05 -4.94 -12.56
N GLU A 165 -18.99 -5.24 -13.30
CA GLU A 165 -17.62 -5.17 -12.79
C GLU A 165 -17.20 -3.73 -12.49
N LYS A 166 -17.55 -2.77 -13.34
CA LYS A 166 -17.31 -1.33 -13.10
C LYS A 166 -18.07 -0.84 -11.86
N GLU A 167 -19.29 -1.29 -11.66
CA GLU A 167 -20.11 -0.98 -10.48
C GLU A 167 -19.45 -1.54 -9.20
N ILE A 168 -19.02 -2.81 -9.21
CA ILE A 168 -18.29 -3.42 -8.08
C ILE A 168 -16.97 -2.68 -7.81
N LEU A 169 -16.24 -2.29 -8.85
CA LEU A 169 -15.02 -1.48 -8.72
C LEU A 169 -15.31 -0.12 -8.08
N SER A 170 -16.36 0.56 -8.53
CA SER A 170 -16.82 1.83 -7.98
C SER A 170 -17.17 1.70 -6.50
N LEU A 171 -18.01 0.72 -6.15
CA LEU A 171 -18.45 0.52 -4.77
C LEU A 171 -17.32 0.10 -3.84
N HIS A 172 -16.41 -0.74 -4.32
CA HIS A 172 -15.31 -1.22 -3.50
C HIS A 172 -14.20 -0.18 -3.32
N TYR A 173 -13.70 0.40 -4.42
CA TYR A 173 -12.53 1.27 -4.39
C TYR A 173 -12.87 2.75 -4.24
N PHE A 174 -14.03 3.22 -4.69
CA PHE A 174 -14.41 4.63 -4.54
C PHE A 174 -15.32 4.87 -3.32
N ARG A 175 -16.14 3.89 -2.94
CA ARG A 175 -17.11 4.00 -1.84
C ARG A 175 -16.74 3.23 -0.58
N ASP A 176 -15.57 2.58 -0.52
CA ASP A 176 -15.08 1.84 0.66
C ASP A 176 -15.98 0.72 1.17
N LEU A 177 -16.86 0.19 0.32
CA LEU A 177 -17.77 -0.84 0.76
C LEU A 177 -17.07 -2.20 0.82
N THR A 178 -17.30 -2.92 1.92
CA THR A 178 -16.87 -4.31 2.06
C THR A 178 -17.60 -5.18 1.05
N LEU A 179 -17.00 -6.29 0.61
CA LEU A 179 -17.65 -7.20 -0.35
C LEU A 179 -19.01 -7.71 0.14
N ARG A 180 -19.17 -7.85 1.47
CA ARG A 180 -20.44 -8.21 2.11
C ARG A 180 -21.50 -7.13 1.96
N HIS A 181 -21.16 -5.85 2.18
CA HIS A 181 -22.08 -4.74 1.97
C HIS A 181 -22.41 -4.54 0.50
N ILE A 182 -21.43 -4.71 -0.41
CA ILE A 182 -21.66 -4.67 -1.85
C ILE A 182 -22.64 -5.76 -2.25
N ALA A 183 -22.45 -7.00 -1.77
CA ALA A 183 -23.34 -8.11 -2.06
C ALA A 183 -24.79 -7.81 -1.63
N ALA A 184 -24.98 -7.28 -0.43
CA ALA A 184 -26.29 -6.85 0.07
C ALA A 184 -26.92 -5.75 -0.80
N LEU A 185 -26.14 -4.72 -1.17
CA LEU A 185 -26.60 -3.59 -1.99
C LEU A 185 -26.98 -4.03 -3.41
N LEU A 186 -26.23 -4.99 -3.96
CA LEU A 186 -26.40 -5.51 -5.32
C LEU A 186 -27.41 -6.66 -5.40
N GLY A 187 -27.98 -7.12 -4.28
CA GLY A 187 -28.92 -8.26 -4.22
C GLY A 187 -28.28 -9.60 -4.60
N THR A 188 -26.97 -9.77 -4.37
CA THR A 188 -26.22 -10.99 -4.73
C THR A 188 -25.49 -11.59 -3.53
N SER A 189 -24.85 -12.75 -3.70
CA SER A 189 -24.05 -13.37 -2.64
C SER A 189 -22.63 -12.79 -2.57
N ALA A 190 -22.02 -12.78 -1.39
CA ALA A 190 -20.63 -12.32 -1.21
C ALA A 190 -19.62 -13.14 -2.05
N SER A 191 -19.92 -14.44 -2.27
CA SER A 191 -19.13 -15.31 -3.15
C SER A 191 -19.20 -14.85 -4.61
N ALA A 192 -20.38 -14.44 -5.09
CA ALA A 192 -20.55 -13.91 -6.45
C ALA A 192 -19.76 -12.60 -6.64
N VAL A 193 -19.84 -11.68 -5.68
CA VAL A 193 -19.08 -10.41 -5.73
C VAL A 193 -17.57 -10.66 -5.68
N SER A 194 -17.12 -11.62 -4.86
CA SER A 194 -15.71 -12.02 -4.81
C SER A 194 -15.22 -12.57 -6.16
N LYS A 195 -15.99 -13.45 -6.80
CA LYS A 195 -15.68 -13.96 -8.15
C LYS A 195 -15.66 -12.85 -9.19
N SER A 196 -16.61 -11.92 -9.15
CA SER A 196 -16.63 -10.75 -10.04
C SER A 196 -15.41 -9.85 -9.82
N LYS A 197 -14.98 -9.62 -8.57
CA LYS A 197 -13.75 -8.88 -8.25
C LYS A 197 -12.50 -9.60 -8.79
N ALA A 198 -12.41 -10.92 -8.65
CA ALA A 198 -11.30 -11.70 -9.18
C ALA A 198 -11.22 -11.61 -10.72
N ASN A 199 -12.36 -11.76 -11.40
CA ASN A 199 -12.44 -11.60 -12.87
C ASN A 199 -12.10 -10.19 -13.34
N LEU A 200 -12.57 -9.17 -12.62
CA LEU A 200 -12.21 -7.78 -12.84
C LEU A 200 -10.69 -7.59 -12.76
N LEU A 201 -10.04 -8.10 -11.71
CA LEU A 201 -8.60 -7.93 -11.52
C LEU A 201 -7.81 -8.65 -12.60
N ARG A 202 -8.27 -9.85 -13.02
CA ARG A 202 -7.69 -10.58 -14.15
C ARG A 202 -7.73 -9.76 -15.44
N LYS A 203 -8.90 -9.21 -15.81
CA LYS A 203 -9.06 -8.38 -17.01
C LYS A 203 -8.20 -7.11 -16.97
N LEU A 204 -8.07 -6.51 -15.80
CA LEU A 204 -7.20 -5.34 -15.61
C LEU A 204 -5.72 -5.69 -15.81
N ARG A 205 -5.26 -6.83 -15.30
CA ARG A 205 -3.88 -7.32 -15.51
C ARG A 205 -3.59 -7.63 -16.98
N GLU A 206 -4.52 -8.33 -17.64
CA GLU A 206 -4.44 -8.61 -19.08
C GLU A 206 -4.40 -7.31 -19.91
N GLY A 207 -5.19 -6.30 -19.53
CA GLY A 207 -5.21 -4.99 -20.20
C GLY A 207 -3.95 -4.15 -19.98
N ALA A 208 -3.22 -4.39 -18.89
CA ALA A 208 -1.97 -3.72 -18.55
C ALA A 208 -0.73 -4.42 -19.11
N GLY A 209 -0.87 -5.53 -19.84
CA GLY A 209 0.27 -6.32 -20.33
C GLY A 209 1.05 -7.04 -19.23
N MET A 210 0.45 -7.21 -18.04
CA MET A 210 1.07 -7.91 -16.91
C MET A 210 0.68 -9.40 -16.87
N GLU A 211 0.74 -10.07 -18.03
CA GLU A 211 0.54 -11.52 -18.15
C GLU A 211 1.78 -12.24 -17.59
N GLY A 212 1.78 -12.48 -16.27
CA GLY A 212 2.87 -13.21 -15.62
C GLY A 212 2.92 -13.06 -14.10
N LEU A 213 2.25 -12.06 -13.52
CA LEU A 213 2.18 -11.90 -12.07
C LEU A 213 0.95 -12.63 -11.52
N ALA A 214 1.15 -13.89 -11.16
CA ALA A 214 0.17 -14.74 -10.47
C ALA A 214 -0.41 -14.02 -9.23
N PRO A 215 -1.65 -14.31 -8.82
CA PRO A 215 -2.22 -13.72 -7.61
C PRO A 215 -1.38 -14.10 -6.39
N ALA A 216 -0.84 -13.07 -5.71
CA ALA A 216 -0.42 -13.16 -4.31
C ALA A 216 -1.65 -13.05 -3.40
#